data_AF-A0A1C9C880-F1
#
_entry.id   AF-A0A1C9C880-F1
#
_cell.length_a   1.000
_cell.length_b   1.000
_cell.length_c   1.000
_cell.angle_alpha   90.00
_cell.angle_beta   90.00
_cell.angle_gamma   90.00
#
_symmetry.space_group_name_H-M   'P 1'
#
loop_
_entity.id
_entity.type
_entity.pdbx_description
1 polymer ?
#
loop_
_entity_poly.entity_id
_entity_poly.type
_entity_poly.pdbx_seq_one_letter_code
_entity_poly.pdbx_strand_id
1 'polypeptide(L)'
;MSHLSQIKTRINNTKVLEQTLNDLGFQYNFKIPNKLDINVVNNTSDEFEFIWDGQEYSLVADIQTWKSNLDLDHLINQIIQQYSYNSIMEESTKYGFTNISETLMQDGSIKLIVQRWN
;
A
#
# COMPACT_ATOMS: atom_id res chain seq x y z
N MET A 1 8.87 2.23 29.29
CA MET A 1 7.59 1.97 28.61
C MET A 1 7.58 2.80 27.34
N SER A 2 7.67 2.15 26.18
CA SER A 2 7.65 2.85 24.89
C SER A 2 6.20 3.21 24.56
N HIS A 3 5.88 4.50 24.50
CA HIS A 3 4.64 4.99 23.91
C HIS A 3 4.77 4.85 22.39
N LEU A 4 4.60 3.63 21.87
CA LEU A 4 4.46 3.43 20.43
C LEU A 4 3.08 3.92 20.01
N SER A 5 3.04 5.14 19.48
CA SER A 5 1.87 5.64 18.76
C SER A 5 1.64 4.75 17.54
N GLN A 6 0.49 4.07 17.48
CA GLN A 6 0.05 3.41 16.26
C GLN A 6 -0.32 4.50 15.26
N ILE A 7 0.47 4.65 14.20
CA ILE A 7 0.15 5.53 13.09
C ILE A 7 -0.74 4.73 12.14
N LYS A 8 -1.96 5.22 11.89
CA LYS A 8 -2.83 4.64 10.87
C LYS A 8 -2.43 5.20 9.51
N THR A 9 -1.97 4.33 8.61
CA THR A 9 -1.65 4.70 7.23
C THR A 9 -2.91 5.07 6.47
N ARG A 10 -2.86 6.21 5.77
CA ARG A 10 -3.88 6.65 4.81
C ARG A 10 -3.29 6.54 3.42
N ILE A 11 -4.05 5.98 2.49
CA ILE A 11 -3.63 5.85 1.09
C ILE A 11 -4.09 7.11 0.37
N ASN A 12 -3.21 8.08 0.12
CA ASN A 12 -3.60 9.38 -0.46
C ASN A 12 -2.72 9.86 -1.62
N ASN A 13 -1.58 9.21 -1.83
CA ASN A 13 -0.70 9.43 -2.98
C ASN A 13 -0.94 8.34 -4.03
N THR A 14 -1.53 8.73 -5.16
CA THR A 14 -1.84 7.83 -6.29
C THR A 14 -0.59 7.16 -6.85
N LYS A 15 0.52 7.88 -7.00
CA LYS A 15 1.75 7.31 -7.58
C LYS A 15 2.34 6.22 -6.68
N VAL A 16 2.32 6.43 -5.36
CA VAL A 16 2.73 5.40 -4.40
C VAL A 16 1.78 4.21 -4.44
N LEU A 17 0.48 4.45 -4.61
CA LEU A 17 -0.52 3.38 -4.72
C LEU A 17 -0.26 2.53 -5.98
N GLU A 18 -0.04 3.17 -7.12
CA GLU A 18 0.35 2.50 -8.36
C GLU A 18 1.62 1.66 -8.19
N GLN A 19 2.67 2.22 -7.59
CA GLN A 19 3.90 1.48 -7.30
C GLN A 19 3.62 0.28 -6.39
N THR A 20 2.81 0.46 -5.34
CA THR A 20 2.43 -0.58 -4.39
C THR A 20 1.72 -1.74 -5.08
N LEU A 21 0.77 -1.44 -5.98
CA LEU A 21 0.06 -2.46 -6.74
C LEU A 21 1.01 -3.22 -7.66
N ASN A 22 1.93 -2.53 -8.34
CA ASN A 22 2.95 -3.16 -9.18
C ASN A 22 3.90 -4.06 -8.37
N ASP A 23 4.38 -3.61 -7.21
CA ASP A 23 5.29 -4.38 -6.35
C ASP A 23 4.63 -5.67 -5.82
N LEU A 24 3.32 -5.62 -5.54
CA LEU A 24 2.53 -6.78 -5.12
C LEU A 24 2.07 -7.65 -6.30
N GLY A 25 2.38 -7.26 -7.54
CA GLY A 25 2.04 -8.01 -8.75
C GLY A 25 0.57 -7.93 -9.17
N PHE A 26 -0.17 -6.92 -8.72
CA PHE A 26 -1.55 -6.68 -9.14
C PHE A 26 -1.63 -5.99 -10.50
N GLN A 27 -2.64 -6.36 -11.27
CA GLN A 27 -3.03 -5.62 -12.47
C GLN A 27 -4.12 -4.62 -12.10
N TYR A 28 -4.05 -3.41 -12.64
CA TYR A 28 -5.02 -2.37 -12.34
C TYR A 28 -5.32 -1.48 -13.55
N ASN A 29 -6.48 -0.82 -13.52
CA ASN A 29 -6.89 0.18 -14.48
C ASN A 29 -7.61 1.35 -13.79
N PHE A 30 -7.54 2.53 -14.39
CA PHE A 30 -8.26 3.70 -13.90
C PHE A 30 -9.68 3.73 -14.44
N LYS A 31 -10.66 4.03 -13.57
CA LYS A 31 -12.04 4.24 -14.00
C LYS A 31 -12.20 5.58 -14.72
N ILE A 32 -12.91 5.55 -15.84
CA ILE A 32 -13.29 6.73 -16.62
C ILE A 32 -14.68 7.17 -16.15
N PRO A 33 -14.97 8.49 -16.00
CA PRO A 33 -14.13 9.64 -16.37
C PRO A 33 -13.21 10.17 -15.26
N ASN A 34 -13.37 9.72 -14.02
CA ASN A 34 -12.78 10.37 -12.86
C ASN A 34 -11.24 10.19 -12.75
N LYS A 35 -10.65 9.20 -13.46
CA LYS A 35 -9.19 8.90 -13.55
C LYS A 35 -8.45 8.73 -12.21
N LEU A 36 -9.15 8.83 -11.08
CA LEU A 36 -8.59 8.69 -9.75
C LEU A 36 -8.94 7.33 -9.18
N ASP A 37 -10.18 6.87 -9.35
CA ASP A 37 -10.60 5.55 -8.91
C ASP A 37 -9.88 4.46 -9.70
N ILE A 38 -9.47 3.40 -9.02
CA ILE A 38 -8.66 2.31 -9.56
C ILE A 38 -9.41 1.00 -9.37
N ASN A 39 -9.65 0.25 -10.44
CA ASN A 39 -10.09 -1.14 -10.36
C ASN A 39 -8.86 -2.04 -10.40
N VAL A 40 -8.79 -2.99 -9.49
CA VAL A 40 -7.68 -3.92 -9.31
C VAL A 40 -8.18 -5.34 -9.49
N VAL A 41 -7.49 -6.09 -10.33
CA VAL A 41 -7.79 -7.48 -10.64
C VAL A 41 -6.64 -8.34 -10.17
N ASN A 42 -6.94 -9.35 -9.35
CA ASN A 42 -5.98 -10.38 -8.97
C ASN A 42 -6.02 -11.54 -9.98
N ASN A 43 -4.92 -12.29 -10.08
CA ASN A 43 -4.79 -13.50 -10.89
C ASN A 43 -5.86 -14.58 -10.60
N THR A 44 -6.56 -14.48 -9.45
CA THR A 44 -7.64 -15.38 -9.03
C THR A 44 -9.04 -14.95 -9.47
N SER A 45 -9.17 -13.89 -10.28
CA SER A 45 -10.46 -13.28 -10.69
C SER A 45 -11.24 -12.60 -9.56
N ASP A 46 -10.60 -12.38 -8.41
CA ASP A 46 -11.13 -11.50 -7.37
C ASP A 46 -10.82 -10.05 -7.73
N GLU A 47 -11.83 -9.21 -7.65
CA GLU A 47 -11.74 -7.79 -7.98
C GLU A 47 -11.99 -6.94 -6.73
N PHE A 48 -11.21 -5.88 -6.59
CA PHE A 48 -11.43 -4.85 -5.60
C PHE A 48 -11.04 -3.50 -6.19
N GLU A 49 -11.50 -2.43 -5.55
CA GLU A 49 -11.40 -1.09 -6.08
C GLU A 49 -10.84 -0.14 -5.02
N PHE A 50 -10.08 0.85 -5.48
CA PHE A 50 -9.77 2.03 -4.70
C PHE A 50 -10.62 3.17 -5.19
N ILE A 51 -11.48 3.69 -4.31
CA ILE A 51 -12.36 4.84 -4.60
C ILE A 51 -11.77 6.07 -3.92
N TRP A 52 -11.58 7.13 -4.70
CA TRP A 52 -11.09 8.41 -4.21
C TRP A 52 -12.23 9.25 -3.65
N ASP A 53 -12.14 9.67 -2.39
CA ASP A 53 -13.17 10.50 -1.74
C ASP A 53 -12.87 12.02 -1.78
N GLY A 54 -11.74 12.42 -2.35
CA GLY A 54 -11.25 13.80 -2.33
C GLY A 54 -10.04 14.01 -1.40
N GLN A 55 -9.79 13.09 -0.47
CA GLN A 55 -8.72 13.15 0.51
C GLN A 55 -7.88 11.86 0.55
N GLU A 56 -8.53 10.70 0.49
CA GLU A 56 -7.88 9.40 0.56
C GLU A 56 -8.63 8.35 -0.28
N TYR A 57 -7.94 7.26 -0.55
CA TYR A 57 -8.46 6.09 -1.21
C TYR A 57 -9.06 5.13 -0.19
N SER A 58 -10.30 4.72 -0.43
CA SER A 58 -10.96 3.62 0.28
C SER A 58 -10.90 2.35 -0.55
N LEU A 59 -10.44 1.24 0.05
CA LEU A 59 -10.50 -0.07 -0.57
C LEU A 59 -11.93 -0.62 -0.42
N VAL A 60 -12.54 -0.98 -1.56
CA VAL A 60 -13.90 -1.52 -1.65
C VAL A 60 -13.85 -2.84 -2.40
N ALA A 61 -14.43 -3.88 -1.82
CA ALA A 61 -14.51 -5.21 -2.43
C ALA A 61 -15.89 -5.83 -2.13
N ASP A 62 -16.42 -6.63 -3.05
CA ASP A 62 -17.64 -7.39 -2.82
C ASP A 62 -17.32 -8.76 -2.22
N ILE A 63 -17.61 -8.88 -0.92
CA ILE A 63 -17.35 -10.09 -0.14
C ILE A 63 -18.14 -11.32 -0.63
N GLN A 64 -19.26 -11.12 -1.33
CA GLN A 64 -20.05 -12.21 -1.89
C GLN A 64 -19.39 -12.79 -3.14
N THR A 65 -18.63 -11.97 -3.87
CA THR A 65 -17.88 -12.39 -5.05
C THR A 65 -16.43 -12.79 -4.76
N TRP A 66 -15.96 -12.55 -3.53
CA TRP A 66 -14.62 -12.92 -3.08
C TRP A 66 -14.49 -14.45 -2.98
N LYS A 67 -13.81 -15.03 -3.95
CA LYS A 67 -13.57 -16.47 -4.09
C LYS A 67 -12.15 -16.84 -3.69
N SER A 68 -11.27 -15.88 -3.46
CA SER A 68 -9.92 -16.13 -2.99
C SER A 68 -9.92 -16.90 -1.68
N ASN A 69 -9.03 -17.87 -1.56
CA ASN A 69 -8.66 -18.45 -0.26
C ASN A 69 -7.87 -17.45 0.60
N LEU A 70 -7.51 -16.30 0.03
CA LEU A 70 -6.77 -15.24 0.68
C LEU A 70 -7.73 -14.41 1.55
N ASP A 71 -7.45 -14.38 2.85
CA ASP A 71 -8.18 -13.58 3.82
C ASP A 71 -8.12 -12.10 3.42
N LEU A 72 -9.28 -11.47 3.28
CA LEU A 72 -9.39 -10.08 2.83
C LEU A 72 -8.68 -9.13 3.80
N ASP A 73 -8.68 -9.42 5.10
CA ASP A 73 -7.93 -8.65 6.08
C ASP A 73 -6.41 -8.83 5.88
N HIS A 74 -5.97 -10.02 5.49
CA HIS A 74 -4.56 -10.26 5.17
C HIS A 74 -4.13 -9.47 3.93
N LEU A 75 -4.95 -9.47 2.87
CA LEU A 75 -4.69 -8.67 1.67
C LEU A 75 -4.57 -7.18 2.01
N ILE A 76 -5.54 -6.65 2.76
CA ILE A 76 -5.54 -5.24 3.17
C ILE A 76 -4.25 -4.92 3.95
N ASN A 77 -3.85 -5.79 4.88
CA ASN A 77 -2.63 -5.59 5.65
C ASN A 77 -1.37 -5.63 4.77
N GLN A 78 -1.30 -6.51 3.77
CA GLN A 78 -0.19 -6.56 2.81
C GLN A 78 -0.11 -5.27 1.98
N ILE A 79 -1.23 -4.80 1.45
CA ILE A 79 -1.31 -3.54 0.69
C ILE A 79 -0.88 -2.37 1.57
N ILE A 80 -1.41 -2.27 2.80
CA ILE A 80 -1.06 -1.19 3.73
C ILE A 80 0.42 -1.22 4.09
N GLN A 81 0.99 -2.41 4.35
CA GLN A 81 2.41 -2.55 4.67
C GLN A 81 3.29 -2.09 3.50
N GLN A 82 3.03 -2.58 2.28
CA GLN A 82 3.80 -2.20 1.10
C GLN A 82 3.62 -0.72 0.75
N TYR A 83 2.41 -0.18 0.88
CA TYR A 83 2.15 1.25 0.67
C TYR A 83 2.92 2.12 1.67
N SER A 84 2.94 1.72 2.94
CA SER A 84 3.68 2.44 3.99
C SER A 84 5.17 2.41 3.71
N TYR A 85 5.71 1.27 3.30
CA TYR A 85 7.10 1.12 2.89
C TYR A 85 7.44 2.06 1.72
N ASN A 86 6.64 2.02 0.65
CA ASN A 86 6.86 2.85 -0.54
C ASN A 86 6.73 4.35 -0.22
N SER A 87 5.78 4.73 0.64
CA SER A 87 5.62 6.13 1.10
C SER A 87 6.87 6.61 1.86
N ILE A 88 7.40 5.79 2.76
CA ILE A 88 8.62 6.10 3.53
C ILE A 88 9.81 6.22 2.57
N MET A 89 9.93 5.32 1.60
CA MET A 89 11.01 5.34 0.61
C MET A 89 10.96 6.59 -0.28
N GLU A 90 9.79 6.98 -0.78
CA GLU A 90 9.61 8.19 -1.60
C GLU A 90 9.98 9.46 -0.82
N GLU A 91 9.44 9.64 0.39
CA GLU A 91 9.75 10.80 1.22
C GLU A 91 11.21 10.79 1.70
N SER A 92 11.78 9.64 2.06
CA SER A 92 13.19 9.51 2.44
C SER A 92 14.12 9.99 1.32
N THR A 93 13.86 9.54 0.10
CA THR A 93 14.63 9.95 -1.08
C THR A 93 14.50 11.46 -1.31
N LYS A 94 13.29 12.01 -1.21
CA LYS A 94 13.00 13.44 -1.39
C LYS A 94 13.73 14.33 -0.38
N TYR A 95 13.92 13.88 0.87
CA TYR A 95 14.68 14.60 1.90
C TYR A 95 16.18 14.26 1.93
N GLY A 96 16.67 13.50 0.94
CA GLY A 96 18.08 13.20 0.76
C GLY A 96 18.62 12.10 1.68
N PHE A 97 17.77 11.26 2.26
CA PHE A 97 18.20 10.03 2.93
C PHE A 97 18.59 9.00 1.86
N THR A 98 19.79 8.43 1.98
CA THR A 98 20.38 7.58 0.92
C THR A 98 20.86 6.23 1.41
N ASN A 99 21.16 6.09 2.71
CA ASN A 99 21.54 4.79 3.28
C ASN A 99 20.31 4.14 3.92
N ILE A 100 19.69 3.23 3.19
CA ILE A 100 18.44 2.58 3.57
C ILE A 100 18.71 1.09 3.79
N SER A 101 18.47 0.62 5.01
CA SER A 101 18.54 -0.78 5.37
C SER A 101 17.15 -1.26 5.74
N GLU A 102 16.71 -2.32 5.06
CA GLU A 102 15.46 -3.02 5.35
C GLU A 102 15.74 -4.39 5.97
N THR A 103 14.88 -4.82 6.89
CA THR A 103 14.94 -6.15 7.47
C THR A 103 13.53 -6.65 7.73
N LEU A 104 13.18 -7.78 7.12
CA LEU A 104 11.95 -8.50 7.43
C LEU A 104 12.13 -9.24 8.76
N MET A 105 11.24 -8.95 9.71
CA MET A 105 11.23 -9.54 11.04
C MET A 105 10.49 -10.88 11.03
N GLN A 106 10.71 -11.72 12.04
CA GLN A 106 10.07 -13.04 12.15
C GLN A 106 8.54 -12.97 12.27
N ASP A 107 8.01 -11.86 12.76
CA ASP A 107 6.56 -11.60 12.89
C ASP A 107 5.95 -11.00 11.61
N GLY A 108 6.72 -10.87 10.52
CA GLY A 108 6.29 -10.28 9.26
C GLY A 108 6.32 -8.77 9.22
N SER A 109 6.75 -8.09 10.29
CA SER A 109 6.96 -6.63 10.26
C SER A 109 8.24 -6.26 9.49
N ILE A 110 8.27 -5.05 8.92
CA ILE A 110 9.45 -4.53 8.22
C ILE A 110 10.11 -3.47 9.08
N LYS A 111 11.40 -3.67 9.40
CA LYS A 111 12.23 -2.66 10.04
C LYS A 111 12.99 -1.88 8.98
N LEU A 112 12.85 -0.56 9.01
CA LEU A 112 13.58 0.37 8.14
C LEU A 112 14.53 1.25 8.96
N ILE A 113 15.77 1.37 8.49
CA ILE A 113 16.75 2.32 8.98
C ILE A 113 17.13 3.21 7.81
N VAL A 114 16.84 4.50 7.91
CA VAL A 114 17.20 5.51 6.91
C VAL A 114 18.24 6.47 7.49
N GLN A 115 19.29 6.77 6.74
CA GLN A 115 20.33 7.71 7.15
C GLN A 115 20.64 8.72 6.06
N ARG A 116 20.99 9.93 6.49
CA ARG A 116 21.52 11.01 5.67
C ARG A 116 22.85 11.43 6.26
N TRP A 117 23.86 11.58 5.40
CA TRP A 117 25.16 12.13 5.80
C TRP A 117 25.13 13.64 5.61
N ASN A 118 25.66 14.36 6.60
CA ASN A 118 25.87 15.80 6.56
C ASN A 118 27.37 16.08 6.53
#